data_AF-A0A0B7C2E2-F1
#
_entry.id   AF-A0A0B7C2E2-F1
#
_cell.length_a   1.000
_cell.length_b   1.000
_cell.length_c   1.000
_cell.angle_alpha   90.00
_cell.angle_beta   90.00
_cell.angle_gamma   90.00
#
_symmetry.space_group_name_H-M   'P 1'
#
loop_
_entity.id
_entity.type
_entity.pdbx_description
1 polymer ?
#
loop_
_entity_poly.entity_id
_entity_poly.type
_entity_poly.pdbx_seq_one_letter_code
_entity_poly.pdbx_strand_id
1 'polypeptide(L)'
;INDMRPEFSQKVYTFEIEEQLPVGRFLGIVSASDKDAGINKDIFYLLPLTSTQNKNNFLVGTQDGVIKTNAILDREVKDSY
;
A
#
# COMPACT_ATOMS: atom_id res chain seq x y z
N ILE A 1 -22.53 -14.26 -8.82
CA ILE A 1 -21.58 -14.05 -9.94
C ILE A 1 -20.76 -12.82 -9.56
N ASN A 2 -19.42 -12.87 -9.65
CA ASN A 2 -18.55 -11.71 -9.46
C ASN A 2 -18.21 -11.20 -10.87
N ASP A 3 -18.74 -10.04 -11.23
CA ASP A 3 -18.58 -9.44 -12.56
C ASP A 3 -17.82 -8.11 -12.49
N MET A 4 -17.58 -7.58 -11.28
CA MET A 4 -16.86 -6.33 -11.06
C MET A 4 -15.54 -6.61 -10.35
N ARG A 5 -14.52 -5.86 -10.73
CA ARG A 5 -13.19 -5.94 -10.11
C ARG A 5 -13.09 -4.84 -9.04
N PRO A 6 -12.37 -5.09 -7.94
CA PRO A 6 -12.08 -4.03 -6.97
C PRO A 6 -11.41 -2.82 -7.65
N GLU A 7 -11.94 -1.64 -7.40
CA GLU A 7 -11.38 -0.38 -7.88
C GLU A 7 -10.86 0.43 -6.70
N PHE A 8 -9.60 0.89 -6.79
CA PHE A 8 -9.04 1.80 -5.81
C PHE A 8 -9.80 3.14 -5.80
N SER A 9 -9.98 3.70 -4.61
CA SER A 9 -10.64 5.00 -4.41
C SER A 9 -9.89 6.16 -5.09
N GLN A 10 -8.58 6.02 -5.28
CA GLN A 10 -7.75 6.99 -5.99
C GLN A 10 -6.87 6.31 -7.03
N LYS A 11 -6.62 7.01 -8.14
CA LYS A 11 -5.69 6.55 -9.19
C LYS A 11 -4.23 6.62 -8.76
N VAL A 12 -3.90 7.61 -7.92
CA VAL A 12 -2.56 7.86 -7.39
C VAL A 12 -2.70 8.20 -5.91
N TYR A 13 -1.88 7.54 -5.09
CA TYR A 13 -1.73 7.85 -3.67
C TYR A 13 -0.33 8.42 -3.45
N THR A 14 -0.25 9.55 -2.76
CA THR A 14 1.01 10.21 -2.38
C THR A 14 1.06 10.28 -0.87
N PHE A 15 2.19 9.87 -0.29
CA PHE A 15 2.45 9.91 1.14
C PHE A 15 3.78 10.60 1.39
N GLU A 16 3.87 11.29 2.52
CA GLU A 16 5.10 11.91 3.01
C GLU A 16 5.44 11.28 4.36
N ILE A 17 6.74 11.04 4.60
CA ILE A 17 7.22 10.45 5.83
C ILE A 17 8.60 11.02 6.16
N GLU A 18 8.87 11.22 7.45
CA GLU A 18 10.21 11.57 7.93
C GLU A 18 11.15 10.37 7.79
N GLU A 19 12.37 10.65 7.34
CA GLU A 19 13.45 9.67 7.29
C GLU A 19 13.94 9.28 8.71
N GLN A 20 14.80 8.27 8.78
CA GLN A 20 15.44 7.79 10.02
C GLN A 20 14.48 7.31 11.11
N LEU A 21 13.18 7.19 10.82
CA LEU A 21 12.21 6.63 11.74
C LEU A 21 12.37 5.10 11.88
N PRO A 22 12.03 4.52 13.05
CA PRO A 22 12.04 3.07 13.25
C PRO A 22 11.16 2.32 12.24
N VAL A 23 11.45 1.05 12.00
CA VAL A 23 10.61 0.20 11.13
C VAL A 23 9.17 0.08 11.68
N GLY A 24 8.18 0.02 10.79
CA GLY A 24 6.77 -0.15 11.13
C GLY A 24 5.99 1.15 11.30
N ARG A 25 6.56 2.30 10.88
CA ARG A 25 5.82 3.56 10.87
C ARG A 25 4.67 3.51 9.89
N PHE A 26 3.54 4.03 10.32
CA PHE A 26 2.38 4.25 9.48
C PHE A 26 2.65 5.34 8.45
N LEU A 27 2.42 5.05 7.16
CA LEU A 27 2.43 6.05 6.09
C LEU A 27 1.02 6.52 5.76
N GLY A 28 0.09 5.59 5.67
CA GLY A 28 -1.26 5.85 5.18
C GLY A 28 -2.05 4.59 4.92
N ILE A 29 -3.22 4.75 4.30
CA ILE A 29 -4.15 3.68 3.97
C ILE A 29 -4.57 3.82 2.53
N VAL A 30 -4.53 2.72 1.78
CA VAL A 30 -5.19 2.61 0.49
C VAL A 30 -6.53 1.91 0.67
N SER A 31 -7.52 2.32 -0.11
CA SER A 31 -8.83 1.66 -0.12
C SER A 31 -9.24 1.33 -1.54
N ALA A 32 -9.90 0.19 -1.68
CA ALA A 32 -10.60 -0.20 -2.88
C ALA A 32 -12.03 -0.62 -2.53
N SER A 33 -12.92 -0.55 -3.50
CA SER A 33 -14.30 -1.00 -3.38
C SER A 33 -14.67 -1.85 -4.58
N ASP A 34 -15.36 -2.95 -4.33
CA ASP A 34 -16.01 -3.75 -5.35
C ASP A 34 -17.51 -3.44 -5.32
N LYS A 35 -18.09 -3.18 -6.49
CA LYS A 35 -19.51 -2.80 -6.65
C LYS A 35 -20.44 -4.02 -6.73
N ASP A 36 -19.90 -5.24 -6.69
CA ASP A 36 -20.69 -6.45 -6.63
C ASP A 36 -21.58 -6.53 -5.37
N ALA A 37 -22.80 -7.06 -5.54
CA ALA A 37 -23.73 -7.30 -4.44
C ALA A 37 -23.45 -8.66 -3.75
N GLY A 38 -23.44 -8.71 -2.42
CA GLY A 38 -23.30 -9.95 -1.63
C GLY A 38 -21.92 -10.16 -0.99
N ILE A 39 -21.60 -11.43 -0.68
CA ILE A 39 -20.44 -11.90 0.12
C ILE A 39 -19.08 -11.75 -0.62
N ASN A 40 -19.07 -11.47 -1.92
CA ASN A 40 -17.84 -11.32 -2.72
C ASN A 40 -17.18 -9.94 -2.58
N LYS A 41 -17.04 -9.43 -1.35
CA LYS A 41 -16.46 -8.10 -1.06
C LYS A 41 -15.12 -8.17 -0.34
N ASP A 42 -14.55 -9.36 -0.18
CA ASP A 42 -13.25 -9.52 0.45
C ASP A 42 -12.16 -9.01 -0.50
N ILE A 43 -11.61 -7.85 -0.14
CA ILE A 43 -10.53 -7.20 -0.87
C ILE A 43 -9.22 -7.49 -0.15
N PHE A 44 -8.24 -7.98 -0.92
CA PHE A 44 -6.89 -8.22 -0.43
C PHE A 44 -5.89 -7.30 -1.12
N TYR A 45 -5.02 -6.69 -0.34
CA TYR A 45 -3.98 -5.78 -0.83
C TYR A 45 -2.61 -6.47 -0.86
N LEU A 46 -1.84 -6.20 -1.91
CA LEU A 46 -0.46 -6.67 -2.05
C LEU A 46 0.40 -5.59 -2.72
N LEU A 47 1.60 -5.35 -2.20
CA LEU A 47 2.62 -4.56 -2.89
C LEU A 47 3.42 -5.46 -3.84
N PRO A 48 3.50 -5.13 -5.14
CA PRO A 48 4.27 -5.93 -6.10
C PRO A 48 5.75 -5.96 -5.73
N LEU A 49 6.26 -7.15 -5.40
CA LEU A 49 7.68 -7.38 -5.05
C LEU A 49 8.62 -7.23 -6.26
N THR A 50 8.07 -7.14 -7.47
CA THR A 50 8.81 -7.00 -8.74
C THR A 50 9.25 -5.57 -9.02
N SER A 51 8.75 -4.59 -8.26
CA SER A 51 9.20 -3.21 -8.41
C SER A 51 10.61 -3.06 -7.86
N THR A 52 11.60 -2.92 -8.73
CA THR A 52 13.00 -2.60 -8.38
C THR A 52 13.12 -1.30 -7.58
N GLN A 53 12.09 -0.46 -7.60
CA GLN A 53 11.96 0.78 -6.83
C GLN A 53 11.73 0.51 -5.34
N ASN A 54 11.01 -0.56 -4.98
CA ASN A 54 10.50 -0.81 -3.63
C ASN A 54 11.08 -2.10 -3.07
N LYS A 55 12.40 -2.13 -2.81
CA LYS A 55 13.17 -3.29 -2.28
C LYS A 55 12.70 -3.75 -0.88
N ASN A 56 11.43 -4.12 -0.72
CA ASN A 56 10.78 -4.39 0.56
C ASN A 56 10.90 -3.25 1.58
N ASN A 57 10.98 -1.99 1.15
CA ASN A 57 11.01 -0.85 2.07
C ASN A 57 9.64 -0.55 2.69
N PHE A 58 8.57 -1.10 2.14
CA PHE A 58 7.20 -0.91 2.59
C PHE A 58 6.44 -2.23 2.65
N LEU A 59 5.45 -2.28 3.53
CA LEU A 59 4.47 -3.36 3.64
C LEU A 59 3.06 -2.78 3.54
N VAL A 60 2.13 -3.56 3.00
CA VAL A 60 0.70 -3.26 3.06
C VAL A 60 0.00 -4.33 3.89
N GLY A 61 -0.87 -3.92 4.79
CA GLY A 61 -1.75 -4.83 5.50
C GLY A 61 -2.77 -5.42 4.53
N THR A 62 -2.84 -6.75 4.49
CA THR A 62 -3.55 -7.48 3.43
C THR A 62 -5.05 -7.25 3.46
N GLN A 63 -5.64 -6.97 4.62
CA GLN A 63 -7.09 -6.80 4.78
C GLN A 63 -7.52 -5.34 5.01
N ASP A 64 -6.61 -4.49 5.51
CA ASP A 64 -6.92 -3.12 5.91
C ASP A 64 -6.30 -2.05 4.99
N GLY A 65 -5.43 -2.45 4.06
CA GLY A 65 -4.77 -1.53 3.13
C GLY A 65 -3.78 -0.59 3.81
N VAL A 66 -3.39 -0.84 5.06
CA VAL A 66 -2.48 0.02 5.83
C VAL A 66 -1.06 -0.13 5.29
N ILE A 67 -0.44 0.96 4.85
CA ILE A 67 0.94 0.98 4.41
C ILE A 67 1.86 1.39 5.56
N LYS A 68 2.92 0.60 5.76
CA LYS A 68 3.95 0.85 6.79
C LYS A 68 5.37 0.74 6.23
N THR A 69 6.33 1.40 6.89
CA THR A 69 7.75 1.17 6.61
C THR A 69 8.18 -0.24 7.02
N ASN A 70 9.08 -0.82 6.24
CA ASN A 70 9.73 -2.11 6.51
C ASN A 70 11.27 -2.00 6.51
N ALA A 71 11.77 -0.77 6.35
CA ALA A 71 13.17 -0.40 6.51
C ALA A 71 13.24 1.00 7.13
N ILE A 72 14.40 1.33 7.70
CA ILE A 72 14.73 2.73 8.00
C ILE A 72 15.02 3.41 6.66
N LEU A 73 14.34 4.52 6.40
CA LEU A 73 14.50 5.29 5.17
C LEU A 73 15.56 6.36 5.36
N ASP A 74 16.26 6.69 4.29
CA ASP A 74 17.34 7.68 4.26
C ASP A 74 17.25 8.42 2.92
N ARG A 75 16.94 9.71 2.96
CA ARG A 75 16.62 10.52 1.78
C ARG A 75 17.85 10.69 0.90
N GLU A 76 19.04 10.75 1.48
CA GLU A 76 20.32 10.79 0.77
C GLU A 76 20.57 9.52 -0.04
N VAL A 77 20.04 8.37 0.39
CA VAL A 77 20.09 7.11 -0.36
C VAL A 77 18.99 7.07 -1.41
N LYS A 78 17.77 7.50 -1.08
CA LYS A 78 16.63 7.56 -2.00
C LYS A 78 15.55 8.53 -1.51
N ASP A 79 15.25 9.53 -2.32
CA ASP A 79 14.34 10.64 -1.96
C ASP A 79 12.87 10.41 -2.34
N SER A 80 12.58 9.45 -3.22
CA SER A 80 11.25 9.14 -3.74
C SER A 80 11.15 7.69 -4.18
N TYR A 81 9.97 7.07 -4.04
CA TYR A 81 9.74 5.63 -4.25
C TYR A 81 8.62 5.34 -5.24
#